data_AF-A0A5N0TH33-F1
#
_entry.id   AF-A0A5N0TH33-F1
#
_cell.length_a   1.000
_cell.length_b   1.000
_cell.length_c   1.000
_cell.angle_alpha   90.00
_cell.angle_beta   90.00
_cell.angle_gamma   90.00
#
_symmetry.space_group_name_H-M   'P 1'
#
loop_
_entity.id
_entity.type
_entity.pdbx_description
1 polymer ?
#
loop_
_entity_poly.entity_id
_entity_poly.type
_entity_poly.pdbx_seq_one_letter_code
_entity_poly.pdbx_strand_id
1 'polypeptide(L)'
;MGLIRGIRAAWFRIREPRVLRVLYWFAYLIAFLVGVGTLLNPSDAIENAWGPWVAMSWAAFWALGGVAGMATCLTGWWQVERSAVGLILTGLGIYAVVLGVLAVLRGNSPSWIATVSLAVLLFIIRLVLIRGHDFEPRG
;
A
#
# COMPACT_ATOMS: atom_id res chain seq x y z
N MET A 1 -26.89 -16.53 13.68
CA MET A 1 -25.80 -17.51 13.95
C MET A 1 -24.93 -17.88 12.74
N GLY A 2 -25.36 -17.68 11.48
CA GLY A 2 -24.54 -18.04 10.30
C GLY A 2 -23.30 -17.16 10.06
N LEU A 3 -23.39 -15.87 10.37
CA LEU A 3 -22.32 -14.88 10.09
C LEU A 3 -21.05 -15.14 10.92
N ILE A 4 -21.22 -15.43 12.22
CA ILE A 4 -20.11 -15.78 13.13
C ILE A 4 -19.42 -17.07 12.68
N ARG A 5 -20.16 -18.07 12.21
CA ARG A 5 -19.59 -19.33 11.69
C ARG A 5 -18.81 -19.10 10.39
N GLY A 6 -19.32 -18.26 9.48
CA GLY A 6 -18.65 -17.90 8.24
C GLY A 6 -17.33 -17.14 8.48
N ILE A 7 -17.34 -16.14 9.36
CA ILE A 7 -16.13 -15.41 9.77
C ILE A 7 -15.11 -16.37 10.39
N ARG A 8 -15.57 -17.27 11.27
CA ARG A 8 -14.69 -18.26 11.93
C ARG A 8 -14.06 -19.22 10.92
N ALA A 9 -14.83 -19.71 9.95
CA ALA A 9 -14.33 -20.58 8.89
C ALA A 9 -13.31 -19.88 7.99
N ALA A 10 -13.56 -18.61 7.62
CA ALA A 10 -12.60 -17.79 6.88
C ALA A 10 -11.32 -17.55 7.69
N TRP A 11 -11.45 -17.26 8.99
CA TRP A 11 -10.32 -17.02 9.89
C TRP A 11 -9.39 -18.22 10.02
N PHE A 12 -9.94 -19.44 10.12
CA PHE A 12 -9.14 -20.66 10.19
C PHE A 12 -8.45 -21.04 8.87
N ARG A 13 -8.88 -20.46 7.74
CA ARG A 13 -8.27 -20.68 6.43
C ARG A 13 -7.01 -19.84 6.20
N ILE A 14 -6.82 -18.78 6.99
CA ILE A 14 -5.64 -17.91 6.92
C ILE A 14 -4.46 -18.64 7.58
N ARG A 15 -3.34 -18.80 6.85
CA ARG A 15 -2.12 -19.39 7.42
C ARG A 15 -1.44 -18.42 8.39
N GLU A 16 -0.76 -18.98 9.39
CA GLU A 16 -0.09 -18.20 10.45
C GLU A 16 1.07 -17.35 9.89
N PRO A 17 1.38 -16.16 10.45
CA PRO A 17 0.71 -15.42 11.51
C PRO A 17 -0.51 -14.62 10.99
N ARG A 18 -1.72 -15.09 11.33
CA ARG A 18 -3.00 -14.62 10.75
C ARG A 18 -3.26 -13.12 10.95
N VAL A 19 -2.96 -12.63 12.15
CA VAL A 19 -3.18 -11.23 12.53
C VAL A 19 -2.35 -10.31 11.64
N LEU A 20 -1.07 -10.63 11.40
CA LEU A 20 -0.21 -9.82 10.55
C LEU A 20 -0.73 -9.75 9.12
N ARG A 21 -1.18 -10.88 8.54
CA ARG A 21 -1.73 -10.89 7.17
C ARG A 21 -3.00 -10.04 7.04
N VAL A 22 -3.87 -10.08 8.04
CA VAL A 22 -5.08 -9.24 8.07
C VAL A 22 -4.72 -7.77 8.21
N LEU A 23 -3.76 -7.42 9.08
CA LEU A 23 -3.27 -6.04 9.20
C LEU A 23 -2.67 -5.53 7.88
N TYR A 24 -1.88 -6.34 7.19
CA TYR A 24 -1.35 -5.97 5.86
C TYR A 24 -2.44 -5.87 4.81
N TRP A 25 -3.46 -6.73 4.85
CA TRP A 25 -4.62 -6.60 3.97
C TRP A 25 -5.32 -5.25 4.15
N PHE A 26 -5.49 -4.77 5.39
CA PHE A 26 -6.01 -3.42 5.65
C PHE A 26 -5.05 -2.32 5.20
N ALA A 27 -3.73 -2.51 5.33
CA ALA A 27 -2.75 -1.57 4.80
C ALA A 27 -2.85 -1.44 3.26
N TYR A 28 -3.01 -2.57 2.56
CA TYR A 28 -3.26 -2.58 1.10
C TYR A 28 -4.59 -1.93 0.74
N LEU A 29 -5.65 -2.16 1.54
CA LEU A 29 -6.94 -1.50 1.36
C LEU A 29 -6.82 0.02 1.50
N ILE A 30 -6.10 0.50 2.50
CA ILE A 30 -5.85 1.94 2.68
C ILE A 30 -5.10 2.50 1.46
N ALA A 31 -4.02 1.83 1.02
CA ALA A 31 -3.28 2.25 -0.17
C ALA A 31 -4.17 2.30 -1.43
N PHE A 32 -5.03 1.30 -1.62
CA PHE A 32 -6.00 1.26 -2.70
C PHE A 32 -6.99 2.42 -2.63
N LEU A 33 -7.64 2.62 -1.48
CA LEU A 33 -8.64 3.68 -1.29
C LEU A 33 -8.04 5.06 -1.47
N VAL A 34 -6.83 5.31 -0.97
CA VAL A 34 -6.14 6.59 -1.15
C VAL A 34 -5.73 6.79 -2.60
N GLY A 35 -5.22 5.75 -3.28
CA GLY A 35 -4.89 5.81 -4.71
C GLY A 35 -6.11 6.13 -5.57
N VAL A 36 -7.22 5.42 -5.37
CA VAL A 36 -8.49 5.67 -6.07
C VAL A 36 -9.05 7.05 -5.73
N GLY A 37 -9.04 7.45 -4.45
CA GLY A 37 -9.49 8.77 -4.04
C GLY A 37 -8.71 9.90 -4.72
N THR A 38 -7.40 9.74 -4.85
CA THR A 38 -6.54 10.71 -5.54
C THR A 38 -6.75 10.71 -7.05
N LEU A 39 -7.04 9.56 -7.67
CA LEU A 39 -7.39 9.49 -9.10
C LEU A 39 -8.72 10.18 -9.41
N LEU A 40 -9.69 10.09 -8.49
CA LEU A 40 -11.01 10.69 -8.66
C LEU A 40 -11.01 12.20 -8.34
N ASN A 41 -10.18 12.62 -7.39
CA ASN A 41 -10.08 14.00 -6.97
C ASN A 41 -8.60 14.35 -6.69
N PRO A 42 -7.84 14.70 -7.74
CA PRO A 42 -6.44 15.09 -7.57
C PRO A 42 -6.34 16.38 -6.75
N SER A 43 -5.30 16.49 -5.92
CA SER A 43 -5.09 17.71 -5.14
C SER A 43 -4.65 18.87 -6.04
N ASP A 44 -5.37 19.99 -5.98
CA ASP A 44 -5.03 21.23 -6.68
C ASP A 44 -3.58 21.68 -6.42
N ALA A 45 -3.06 21.46 -5.21
CA ALA A 45 -1.70 21.86 -4.87
C ALA A 45 -0.64 21.09 -5.67
N ILE A 46 -0.90 19.82 -5.96
CA ILE A 46 0.01 18.95 -6.73
C ILE A 46 -0.20 19.22 -8.22
N GLU A 47 -1.45 19.31 -8.66
CA GLU A 47 -1.78 19.54 -10.07
C GLU A 47 -1.23 20.88 -10.57
N ASN A 48 -1.37 21.95 -9.79
CA ASN A 48 -0.85 23.26 -10.16
C ASN A 48 0.69 23.33 -10.14
N ALA A 49 1.37 22.46 -9.39
CA ALA A 49 2.82 22.49 -9.25
C ALA A 49 3.56 21.60 -10.26
N TRP A 50 2.99 20.43 -10.57
CA TRP A 50 3.66 19.39 -11.37
C TRP A 50 2.83 18.90 -12.55
N GLY A 51 1.60 19.39 -12.70
CA GLY A 51 0.65 18.95 -13.70
C GLY A 51 -0.10 17.67 -13.31
N PRO A 52 -1.20 17.37 -14.04
CA PRO A 52 -2.08 16.26 -13.72
C PRO A 52 -1.42 14.88 -13.90
N TRP A 53 -0.48 14.75 -14.85
CA TRP A 53 0.18 13.47 -15.14
C TRP A 53 1.00 12.93 -13.98
N VAL A 54 1.67 13.81 -13.23
CA VAL A 54 2.45 13.41 -12.05
C VAL A 54 1.50 12.96 -10.93
N ALA A 55 0.40 13.69 -10.71
CA ALA A 55 -0.60 13.31 -9.71
C ALA A 55 -1.23 11.94 -10.00
N MET A 56 -1.55 11.67 -11.27
CA MET A 56 -2.15 10.41 -11.69
C MET A 56 -1.19 9.22 -11.58
N SER A 57 0.11 9.43 -11.83
CA SER A 57 1.08 8.32 -11.89
C SER A 57 1.30 7.67 -10.53
N TRP A 58 1.59 8.43 -9.46
CA TRP A 58 1.74 7.83 -8.13
C TRP A 58 0.43 7.24 -7.58
N ALA A 59 -0.70 7.87 -7.89
CA ALA A 59 -2.02 7.38 -7.50
C ALA A 59 -2.36 6.05 -8.18
N ALA A 60 -2.00 5.89 -9.47
CA ALA A 60 -2.15 4.63 -10.19
C ALA A 60 -1.28 3.52 -9.57
N PHE A 61 -0.04 3.83 -9.19
CA PHE A 61 0.83 2.87 -8.49
C PHE A 61 0.21 2.38 -7.17
N TRP A 62 -0.38 3.28 -6.37
CA TRP A 62 -1.04 2.90 -5.11
C TRP A 62 -2.33 2.12 -5.33
N ALA A 63 -3.14 2.49 -6.32
CA ALA A 63 -4.36 1.76 -6.66
C ALA A 63 -4.04 0.34 -7.16
N LEU A 64 -3.13 0.20 -8.13
CA LEU A 64 -2.75 -1.09 -8.69
C LEU A 64 -2.02 -1.98 -7.67
N GLY A 65 -1.06 -1.41 -6.93
CA GLY A 65 -0.36 -2.14 -5.87
C GLY A 65 -1.28 -2.52 -4.71
N GLY A 66 -2.20 -1.64 -4.33
CA GLY A 66 -3.19 -1.90 -3.27
C GLY A 66 -4.12 -3.06 -3.65
N VAL A 67 -4.71 -3.04 -4.85
CA VAL A 67 -5.64 -4.10 -5.27
C VAL A 67 -4.92 -5.45 -5.46
N ALA A 68 -3.72 -5.43 -6.03
CA ALA A 68 -2.90 -6.64 -6.19
C ALA A 68 -2.47 -7.20 -4.82
N GLY A 69 -2.08 -6.35 -3.88
CA GLY A 69 -1.73 -6.74 -2.52
C GLY A 69 -2.92 -7.32 -1.75
N MET A 70 -4.10 -6.70 -1.83
CA MET A 70 -5.32 -7.24 -1.23
C MET A 70 -5.67 -8.64 -1.75
N ALA A 71 -5.53 -8.85 -3.07
CA ALA A 71 -5.86 -10.13 -3.72
C ALA A 71 -4.85 -11.25 -3.36
N THR A 72 -3.62 -10.90 -3.01
CA THR A 72 -2.50 -11.86 -2.87
C THR A 72 -2.07 -12.11 -1.43
N CYS A 73 -2.24 -11.11 -0.55
CA CYS A 73 -1.79 -11.15 0.84
C CYS A 73 -2.41 -12.31 1.63
N LEU A 74 -3.68 -12.66 1.36
CA LEU A 74 -4.39 -13.76 2.02
C LEU A 74 -4.22 -15.11 1.31
N THR A 75 -3.84 -15.13 0.03
CA THR A 75 -3.70 -16.37 -0.76
C THR A 75 -2.32 -17.00 -0.64
N GLY A 76 -1.29 -16.21 -0.28
CA GLY A 76 0.08 -16.69 -0.13
C GLY A 76 0.89 -16.64 -1.43
N TRP A 77 0.42 -15.88 -2.42
CA TRP A 77 1.13 -15.65 -3.68
C TRP A 77 2.20 -14.58 -3.52
N TRP A 78 3.32 -14.95 -2.89
CA TRP A 78 4.35 -14.01 -2.47
C TRP A 78 5.03 -13.29 -3.64
N GLN A 79 5.15 -13.89 -4.83
CA GLN A 79 5.72 -13.20 -6.00
C GLN A 79 4.89 -12.00 -6.45
N VAL A 80 3.57 -12.18 -6.53
CA VAL A 80 2.67 -11.09 -6.92
C VAL A 80 2.55 -10.07 -5.79
N GLU A 81 2.61 -10.53 -4.54
CA GLU A 81 2.64 -9.62 -3.40
C GLU A 81 3.92 -8.77 -3.39
N ARG A 82 5.09 -9.31 -3.76
CA ARG A 82 6.35 -8.55 -3.89
C ARG A 82 6.24 -7.46 -4.95
N SER A 83 5.67 -7.75 -6.12
CA SER A 83 5.47 -6.74 -7.15
C SER A 83 4.45 -5.69 -6.71
N ALA A 84 3.38 -6.09 -6.01
CA ALA A 84 2.42 -5.17 -5.41
C ALA A 84 3.07 -4.22 -4.40
N VAL A 85 3.92 -4.73 -3.51
CA VAL A 85 4.71 -3.91 -2.58
C VAL A 85 5.66 -2.98 -3.34
N GLY A 86 6.32 -3.48 -4.38
CA GLY A 86 7.18 -2.66 -5.25
C GLY A 86 6.43 -1.48 -5.85
N LEU A 87 5.25 -1.69 -6.42
CA LEU A 87 4.40 -0.63 -6.97
C LEU A 87 4.06 0.43 -5.90
N ILE A 88 3.64 0.00 -4.71
CA ILE A 88 3.30 0.94 -3.63
C ILE A 88 4.53 1.75 -3.19
N LEU A 89 5.69 1.09 -3.02
CA LEU A 89 6.93 1.76 -2.64
C LEU A 89 7.39 2.75 -3.72
N THR A 90 7.24 2.41 -5.01
CA THR A 90 7.52 3.34 -6.12
C THR A 90 6.60 4.55 -6.06
N GLY A 91 5.29 4.35 -5.89
CA GLY A 91 4.35 5.46 -5.72
C GLY A 91 4.64 6.32 -4.49
N LEU A 92 5.02 5.69 -3.37
CA LEU A 92 5.43 6.39 -2.14
C LEU A 92 6.69 7.23 -2.37
N GLY A 93 7.66 6.71 -3.13
CA GLY A 93 8.86 7.44 -3.52
C GLY A 93 8.55 8.68 -4.35
N ILE A 94 7.68 8.55 -5.38
CA ILE A 94 7.24 9.69 -6.19
C ILE A 94 6.54 10.73 -5.30
N TYR A 95 5.62 10.30 -4.45
CA TYR A 95 4.89 11.18 -3.54
C TYR A 95 5.83 11.90 -2.55
N ALA A 96 6.83 11.19 -2.01
CA ALA A 96 7.85 11.76 -1.12
C ALA A 96 8.65 12.88 -1.81
N VAL A 97 9.04 12.68 -3.07
CA VAL A 97 9.77 13.68 -3.86
C VAL A 97 8.90 14.92 -4.11
N VAL A 98 7.65 14.72 -4.53
CA VAL A 98 6.69 15.82 -4.78
C VAL A 98 6.50 16.65 -3.51
N LEU A 99 6.25 15.99 -2.38
CA LEU A 99 6.08 16.66 -1.09
C LEU A 99 7.36 17.35 -0.61
N GLY A 100 8.53 16.74 -0.84
CA GLY A 100 9.82 17.35 -0.53
C GLY A 100 10.03 18.66 -1.28
N VAL A 101 9.73 18.70 -2.58
CA VAL A 101 9.83 19.93 -3.36
C VAL A 101 8.80 20.96 -2.91
N LEU A 102 7.55 20.55 -2.67
CA LEU A 102 6.52 21.46 -2.14
C LEU A 102 6.89 22.02 -0.76
N ALA A 103 7.56 21.23 0.09
CA ALA A 103 8.03 21.68 1.39
C ALA A 103 9.08 22.80 1.27
N VAL A 104 10.02 22.67 0.33
CA VAL A 104 11.03 23.71 0.06
C VAL A 104 10.39 24.97 -0.52
N LEU A 105 9.42 24.82 -1.44
CA LEU A 105 8.82 25.96 -2.14
C LEU A 105 7.77 26.73 -1.33
N ARG A 106 6.97 26.03 -0.52
CA ARG A 106 5.79 26.60 0.15
C ARG A 106 5.86 26.54 1.68
N GLY A 107 6.97 26.03 2.24
CA GLY A 107 7.12 25.89 3.69
C GLY A 107 6.12 24.90 4.30
N ASN A 108 5.95 23.74 3.66
CA ASN A 108 5.00 22.74 4.15
C ASN A 108 5.44 22.16 5.51
N SER A 109 4.48 21.82 6.36
CA SER A 109 4.73 21.25 7.69
C SER A 109 5.49 19.92 7.59
N PRO A 110 6.50 19.63 8.44
CA PRO A 110 7.29 18.40 8.37
C PRO A 110 6.49 17.13 8.73
N SER A 111 5.21 17.23 9.10
CA SER A 111 4.36 16.09 9.47
C SER A 111 4.24 15.04 8.36
N TRP A 112 4.30 15.44 7.08
CA TRP A 112 4.24 14.49 5.97
C TRP A 112 5.44 13.54 5.91
N ILE A 113 6.61 13.98 6.40
CA ILE A 113 7.82 13.15 6.43
C ILE A 113 7.58 11.94 7.35
N ALA A 114 7.01 12.18 8.53
CA ALA A 114 6.69 11.11 9.47
C ALA A 114 5.67 10.13 8.88
N THR A 115 4.58 10.63 8.26
CA THR A 115 3.54 9.78 7.67
C THR A 115 4.06 8.93 6.52
N VAL A 116 4.81 9.53 5.57
CA VAL A 116 5.39 8.80 4.44
C VAL A 116 6.44 7.80 4.92
N SER A 117 7.27 8.17 5.90
CA SER A 117 8.30 7.27 6.46
C SER A 117 7.66 6.05 7.15
N LEU A 118 6.58 6.25 7.91
CA LEU A 118 5.84 5.15 8.53
C LEU A 118 5.22 4.22 7.48
N ALA A 119 4.64 4.77 6.42
CA ALA A 119 4.10 3.96 5.32
C ALA A 119 5.20 3.16 4.60
N VAL A 120 6.34 3.79 4.30
CA VAL A 120 7.50 3.13 3.69
C VAL A 120 8.01 1.99 4.59
N LEU A 121 8.20 2.25 5.88
CA LEU A 121 8.64 1.23 6.84
C LEU A 121 7.68 0.05 6.91
N LEU A 122 6.36 0.30 6.94
CA LEU A 122 5.34 -0.74 6.96
C LEU A 122 5.49 -1.70 5.77
N PHE A 123 5.66 -1.16 4.56
CA PHE A 123 5.80 -1.95 3.34
C PHE A 123 7.20 -2.59 3.18
N ILE A 124 8.26 -1.96 3.69
CA ILE A 124 9.59 -2.57 3.76
C ILE A 124 9.58 -3.79 4.68
N ILE A 125 8.97 -3.69 5.87
CA ILE A 125 8.82 -4.83 6.79
C ILE A 125 8.07 -5.96 6.08
N ARG A 126 6.99 -5.62 5.34
CA ARG A 126 6.26 -6.63 4.56
C ARG A 126 7.15 -7.30 3.53
N LEU A 127 7.93 -6.52 2.78
CA LEU A 127 8.84 -7.02 1.76
C LEU A 127 9.87 -7.99 2.36
N VAL A 128 10.45 -7.64 3.51
CA VAL A 128 11.41 -8.50 4.23
C VAL A 128 10.76 -9.82 4.63
N LEU A 129 9.53 -9.79 5.17
CA LEU A 129 8.80 -11.00 5.58
C LEU A 129 8.52 -11.94 4.41
N ILE A 130 8.21 -11.43 3.22
CA ILE A 130 7.86 -12.24 2.05
C ILE A 130 9.06 -12.58 1.16
N ARG A 131 10.27 -12.07 1.45
CA ARG A 131 11.47 -12.28 0.62
C ARG A 131 12.08 -13.68 0.75
N GLY A 132 11.81 -14.38 1.87
CA GLY A 132 12.51 -15.62 2.22
C GLY A 132 12.18 -16.85 1.37
N HIS A 133 11.00 -16.96 0.77
CA HIS A 133 10.61 -18.13 -0.05
C HIS A 133 9.76 -17.69 -1.24
N ASP A 134 9.77 -18.42 -2.35
CA ASP A 134 8.97 -18.04 -3.53
C ASP A 134 7.47 -18.28 -3.34
N PHE A 135 7.12 -19.22 -2.47
CA PHE A 135 5.76 -19.51 -2.02
C PHE A 135 5.76 -19.84 -0.53
N GLU A 136 4.65 -19.58 0.14
CA GLU A 136 4.46 -19.99 1.54
C GLU A 136 4.60 -21.52 1.67
N PRO A 137 5.56 -22.04 2.46
CA PRO A 137 5.78 -23.48 2.58
C PRO A 137 4.47 -24.16 2.99
N ARG A 138 4.07 -25.19 2.23
CA ARG A 138 2.89 -26.00 2.52
C ARG A 138 3.28 -26.98 3.64
N GLY A 139 3.25 -26.51 4.88
CA GLY A 139 3.17 -27.37 6.06
C GLY A 139 1.80 -28.02 6.15
#